data_AF-A0ABD6ESB0-F1
#
_entry.id   AF-A0ABD6ESB0-F1
#
_cell.length_a   1.000
_cell.length_b   1.000
_cell.length_c   1.000
_cell.angle_alpha   90.00
_cell.angle_beta   90.00
_cell.angle_gamma   90.00
#
_symmetry.space_group_name_H-M   'P 1'
#
loop_
_entity.id
_entity.type
_entity.pdbx_description
1 polymer ?
#
loop_
_entity_poly.entity_id
_entity_poly.type
_entity_poly.pdbx_seq_one_letter_code
_entity_poly.pdbx_strand_id
1 'polypeptide(L)'
;MKTIKWLVPVLLVYLYLFLDRIEARKDARIEQAAEQRAKTIHRVNTLILLTFVALLVLIVLTSWFFKHHRFQFVHETGLTLFYGLLIGFVFRYTSIGVIQSQTIDVVPKNGVPVSEPPDYLRLEVSSSSATHVQFHYELIEGFFGDKKKQEEHHLEQKAVFSPEIFFNMLLPPVIFNAGYSLKKRNFFRNIGSILAFVFLGTTISSLVTAMLMFVFCKLFLLSFSFKELFFFGAILSATDPVTVLAVFQEVQVEPNLFALIFGESALNDAVAIVLSRYSEFLLVNDKSQKLRLCEKSKRMTLEF
;
A
#
# COMPACT_ATOMS: atom_id res chain seq x y z
N MET A 1 -56.85 49.60 12.98
CA MET A 1 -56.37 48.19 12.87
C MET A 1 -56.18 47.73 11.41
N LYS A 2 -55.60 48.56 10.52
CA LYS A 2 -55.36 48.23 9.09
C LYS A 2 -53.89 48.35 8.64
N THR A 3 -53.02 48.95 9.47
CA THR A 3 -51.59 49.19 9.15
C THR A 3 -50.68 48.00 9.47
N ILE A 4 -51.11 47.05 10.32
CA ILE A 4 -50.33 45.86 10.71
C ILE A 4 -50.35 44.75 9.66
N LYS A 5 -51.38 44.69 8.79
CA LYS A 5 -51.52 43.62 7.79
C LYS A 5 -50.46 43.64 6.68
N TRP A 6 -49.88 44.80 6.37
CA TRP A 6 -48.83 44.95 5.35
C TRP A 6 -47.41 44.74 5.90
N LEU A 7 -47.23 44.83 7.21
CA LEU A 7 -45.91 44.66 7.85
C LEU A 7 -45.45 43.19 7.86
N VAL A 8 -46.36 42.24 8.07
CA VAL A 8 -46.05 40.80 8.11
C VAL A 8 -45.48 40.25 6.80
N PRO A 9 -46.09 40.48 5.61
CA PRO A 9 -45.52 39.98 4.35
C PRO A 9 -44.19 40.67 3.99
N VAL A 10 -44.02 41.95 4.34
CA VAL A 10 -42.75 42.66 4.13
C VAL A 10 -41.64 42.11 5.03
N LEU A 11 -41.96 41.80 6.29
CA LEU A 11 -41.02 41.13 7.21
C LEU A 11 -40.66 39.72 6.76
N LEU A 12 -41.62 38.96 6.21
CA LEU A 12 -41.35 37.63 5.66
C LEU A 12 -40.48 37.68 4.40
N VAL A 13 -40.71 38.66 3.51
CA VAL A 13 -39.84 38.88 2.33
C VAL A 13 -38.45 39.33 2.76
N TYR A 14 -38.34 40.22 3.74
CA TYR A 14 -37.05 40.63 4.29
C TYR A 14 -36.31 39.48 4.97
N LEU A 15 -37.02 38.64 5.73
CA LEU A 15 -36.46 37.43 6.35
C LEU A 15 -36.01 36.42 5.29
N TYR A 16 -36.80 36.22 4.24
CA TYR A 16 -36.43 35.35 3.12
C TYR A 16 -35.17 35.86 2.39
N LEU A 17 -35.11 37.14 2.05
CA LEU A 17 -33.93 37.76 1.44
C LEU A 17 -32.70 37.73 2.37
N PHE A 18 -32.92 37.84 3.68
CA PHE A 18 -31.85 37.75 4.67
C PHE A 18 -31.30 36.32 4.81
N LEU A 19 -32.18 35.31 4.80
CA LEU A 19 -31.80 33.90 4.81
C LEU A 19 -31.06 33.52 3.53
N ASP A 20 -31.57 33.93 2.37
CA ASP A 20 -30.91 33.74 1.06
C ASP A 20 -29.52 34.37 1.02
N ARG A 21 -29.37 35.58 1.59
CA ARG A 21 -28.07 36.25 1.72
C ARG A 21 -27.11 35.54 2.67
N ILE A 22 -27.61 34.87 3.71
CA ILE A 22 -26.80 34.06 4.62
C ILE A 22 -26.36 32.77 3.92
N GLU A 23 -27.26 32.12 3.18
CA GLU A 23 -27.00 30.91 2.38
C GLU A 23 -25.90 31.20 1.35
N ALA A 24 -26.08 32.24 0.52
CA ALA A 24 -25.10 32.67 -0.48
C ALA A 24 -23.73 33.03 0.12
N ARG A 25 -23.72 33.58 1.35
CA ARG A 25 -22.47 33.88 2.07
C ARG A 25 -21.78 32.62 2.59
N LYS A 26 -22.52 31.58 2.96
CA LYS A 26 -21.94 30.28 3.35
C LYS A 26 -21.34 29.59 2.12
N ASP A 27 -22.06 29.59 1.00
CA ASP A 27 -21.60 28.94 -0.23
C ASP A 27 -20.31 29.58 -0.76
N ALA A 28 -20.25 30.92 -0.80
CA ALA A 28 -19.03 31.64 -1.18
C ALA A 28 -17.82 31.32 -0.27
N ARG A 29 -18.06 31.05 1.03
CA ARG A 29 -16.99 30.65 1.96
C ARG A 29 -16.52 29.21 1.73
N ILE A 30 -17.43 28.31 1.38
CA ILE A 30 -17.12 26.91 1.06
C ILE A 30 -16.31 26.84 -0.22
N GLU A 31 -16.70 27.59 -1.25
CA GLU A 31 -15.99 27.66 -2.53
C GLU A 31 -14.58 28.24 -2.36
N GLN A 32 -14.44 29.35 -1.61
CA GLN A 32 -13.13 29.94 -1.31
C GLN A 32 -12.22 28.98 -0.52
N ALA A 33 -12.77 28.22 0.44
CA ALA A 33 -12.03 27.22 1.19
C ALA A 33 -11.60 26.04 0.29
N ALA A 34 -12.47 25.59 -0.62
CA ALA A 34 -12.17 24.54 -1.58
C ALA A 34 -11.06 24.97 -2.56
N GLU A 35 -11.12 26.19 -3.09
CA GLU A 35 -10.12 26.73 -4.01
C GLU A 35 -8.74 26.90 -3.34
N GLN A 36 -8.71 27.40 -2.10
CA GLN A 36 -7.46 27.50 -1.32
C GLN A 36 -6.85 26.12 -1.03
N ARG A 37 -7.68 25.13 -0.73
CA ARG A 37 -7.24 23.74 -0.53
C ARG A 37 -6.68 23.16 -1.83
N ALA A 38 -7.36 23.36 -2.95
CA ALA A 38 -6.90 22.91 -4.27
C ALA A 38 -5.54 23.54 -4.64
N LYS A 39 -5.35 24.84 -4.38
CA LYS A 39 -4.06 25.53 -4.60
C LYS A 39 -2.96 24.98 -3.70
N THR A 40 -3.26 24.69 -2.43
CA THR A 40 -2.30 24.09 -1.49
C THR A 40 -1.89 22.69 -1.93
N ILE A 41 -2.87 21.85 -2.28
CA ILE A 41 -2.63 20.49 -2.81
C ILE A 41 -1.78 20.56 -4.07
N HIS A 42 -2.09 21.47 -5.00
CA HIS A 42 -1.31 21.64 -6.23
C HIS A 42 0.13 22.04 -5.93
N ARG A 43 0.37 23.01 -5.02
CA ARG A 43 1.74 23.40 -4.63
C ARG A 43 2.52 22.23 -4.03
N VAL A 44 1.91 21.46 -3.14
CA VAL A 44 2.53 20.27 -2.54
C VAL A 44 2.84 19.24 -3.64
N ASN A 45 1.89 18.94 -4.54
CA ASN A 45 2.10 18.01 -5.65
C ASN A 45 3.26 18.43 -6.57
N THR A 46 3.38 19.72 -6.88
CA THR A 46 4.50 20.24 -7.68
C THR A 46 5.83 20.10 -6.96
N LEU A 47 5.88 20.35 -5.65
CA LEU A 47 7.10 20.16 -4.84
C LEU A 47 7.52 18.69 -4.77
N ILE A 48 6.57 17.76 -4.65
CA ILE A 48 6.84 16.31 -4.70
C ILE A 48 7.46 15.93 -6.04
N LEU A 49 6.83 16.35 -7.14
CA LEU A 49 7.31 16.04 -8.48
C LEU A 49 8.72 16.60 -8.69
N LEU A 50 8.98 17.83 -8.26
CA LEU A 50 10.30 18.44 -8.32
C LEU A 50 11.33 17.63 -7.51
N THR A 51 10.93 17.15 -6.33
CA THR A 51 11.79 16.31 -5.48
C THR A 51 12.11 14.99 -6.18
N PHE A 52 11.13 14.30 -6.79
CA PHE A 52 11.38 13.07 -7.56
C PHE A 52 12.25 13.30 -8.80
N VAL A 53 12.06 14.42 -9.51
CA VAL A 53 12.91 14.75 -10.66
C VAL A 53 14.34 15.06 -10.22
N ALA A 54 14.52 15.86 -9.17
CA ALA A 54 15.84 16.17 -8.61
C ALA A 54 16.55 14.89 -8.14
N LEU A 55 15.81 13.98 -7.53
CA LEU A 55 16.28 12.67 -7.12
C LEU A 55 16.76 11.82 -8.29
N LEU A 56 15.95 11.74 -9.36
CA LEU A 56 16.30 10.99 -10.57
C LEU A 56 17.59 11.54 -11.19
N VAL A 57 17.72 12.87 -11.26
CA VAL A 57 18.95 13.53 -11.74
C VAL A 57 20.14 13.17 -10.84
N LEU A 58 19.99 13.19 -9.52
CA LEU A 58 21.06 12.83 -8.58
C LEU A 58 21.49 11.36 -8.73
N ILE A 59 20.54 10.44 -8.91
CA ILE A 59 20.84 9.02 -9.16
C ILE A 59 21.64 8.87 -10.47
N VAL A 60 21.21 9.52 -11.56
CA VAL A 60 21.93 9.44 -12.85
C VAL A 60 23.34 10.03 -12.75
N LEU A 61 23.49 11.19 -12.11
CA LEU A 61 24.79 11.85 -11.94
C LEU A 61 25.75 11.01 -11.09
N THR A 62 25.25 10.41 -10.02
CA THR A 62 26.06 9.58 -9.13
C THR A 62 26.45 8.27 -9.82
N SER A 63 25.52 7.57 -10.49
CA SER A 63 25.86 6.39 -11.31
C SER A 63 26.91 6.71 -12.37
N TRP A 64 26.78 7.86 -13.06
CA TRP A 64 27.79 8.32 -14.02
C TRP A 64 29.16 8.57 -13.36
N PHE A 65 29.18 9.25 -12.21
CA PHE A 65 30.41 9.55 -11.47
C PHE A 65 31.14 8.28 -11.03
N PHE A 66 30.43 7.29 -10.48
CA PHE A 66 31.00 6.01 -10.05
C PHE A 66 31.55 5.21 -11.23
N LYS A 67 30.84 5.21 -12.36
CA LYS A 67 31.32 4.59 -13.61
C LYS A 67 32.60 5.26 -14.13
N HIS A 68 32.68 6.59 -14.04
CA HIS A 68 33.84 7.35 -14.51
C HIS A 68 35.07 7.16 -13.61
N HIS A 69 34.89 7.04 -12.30
CA HIS A 69 35.98 6.83 -11.35
C HIS A 69 36.42 5.36 -11.18
N ARG A 70 35.87 4.41 -11.94
CA ARG A 70 36.24 2.97 -11.93
C ARG A 70 36.33 2.36 -10.53
N PHE A 71 35.38 2.66 -9.65
CA PHE A 71 35.28 1.97 -8.36
C PHE A 71 34.79 0.53 -8.58
N GLN A 72 35.72 -0.43 -8.65
CA GLN A 72 35.41 -1.86 -8.88
C GLN A 72 34.56 -2.52 -7.79
N PHE A 73 34.47 -1.93 -6.59
CA PHE A 73 33.75 -2.54 -5.46
C PHE A 73 32.26 -2.16 -5.37
N VAL A 74 31.80 -1.21 -6.20
CA VAL A 74 30.46 -0.64 -6.04
C VAL A 74 29.66 -0.81 -7.33
N HIS A 75 28.70 -1.75 -7.32
CA HIS A 75 27.82 -1.98 -8.47
C HIS A 75 26.70 -0.92 -8.52
N GLU A 76 26.33 -0.52 -9.74
CA GLU A 76 25.31 0.50 -10.04
C GLU A 76 23.96 0.17 -9.39
N THR A 77 23.59 -1.10 -9.38
CA THR A 77 22.37 -1.62 -8.74
C THR A 77 22.41 -1.50 -7.22
N GLY A 78 23.56 -1.79 -6.59
CA GLY A 78 23.75 -1.65 -5.14
C GLY A 78 23.68 -0.20 -4.66
N LEU A 79 24.24 0.74 -5.44
CA LEU A 79 24.09 2.18 -5.16
C LEU A 79 22.65 2.62 -5.25
N THR A 80 21.94 2.17 -6.29
CA THR A 80 20.53 2.53 -6.49
C THR A 80 19.66 2.07 -5.32
N LEU A 81 19.88 0.85 -4.80
CA LEU A 81 19.22 0.35 -3.60
C LEU A 81 19.55 1.18 -2.35
N PHE A 82 20.83 1.54 -2.17
CA PHE A 82 21.26 2.36 -1.03
C PHE A 82 20.63 3.76 -1.06
N TYR A 83 20.58 4.40 -2.24
CA TYR A 83 19.88 5.66 -2.41
C TYR A 83 18.39 5.50 -2.07
N GLY A 84 17.71 4.48 -2.60
CA GLY A 84 16.31 4.20 -2.29
C GLY A 84 16.03 4.11 -0.78
N LEU A 85 16.91 3.42 -0.04
CA LEU A 85 16.82 3.31 1.42
C LEU A 85 17.05 4.66 2.13
N LEU A 86 18.07 5.41 1.72
CA LEU A 86 18.39 6.72 2.29
C LEU A 86 17.27 7.73 2.05
N ILE A 87 16.66 7.70 0.86
CA ILE A 87 15.54 8.54 0.48
C ILE A 87 14.29 8.16 1.27
N GLY A 88 13.98 6.86 1.38
CA GLY A 88 12.89 6.38 2.22
C GLY A 88 13.06 6.79 3.69
N PHE A 89 14.29 6.75 4.21
CA PHE A 89 14.60 7.25 5.54
C PHE A 89 14.36 8.76 5.67
N VAL A 90 14.87 9.56 4.71
CA VAL A 90 14.66 11.02 4.70
C VAL A 90 13.17 11.34 4.63
N PHE A 91 12.38 10.67 3.80
CA PHE A 91 10.94 10.89 3.73
C PHE A 91 10.20 10.53 5.02
N ARG A 92 10.60 9.44 5.68
CA ARG A 92 9.97 9.03 6.95
C ARG A 92 10.21 10.04 8.08
N TYR A 93 11.40 10.64 8.13
CA TYR A 93 11.76 11.56 9.22
C TYR A 93 11.50 13.03 8.90
N THR A 94 11.39 13.40 7.62
CA THR A 94 11.06 14.76 7.23
C THR A 94 9.56 14.79 6.95
N SER A 95 8.76 15.38 7.83
CA SER A 95 7.30 15.53 7.72
C SER A 95 6.86 16.46 6.59
N ILE A 96 7.48 16.34 5.42
CA ILE A 96 7.14 17.06 4.20
C ILE A 96 5.74 16.54 3.80
N GLY A 97 4.80 17.43 3.50
CA GLY A 97 3.52 17.07 2.89
C GLY A 97 2.50 16.29 3.74
N VAL A 98 2.47 16.50 5.06
CA VAL A 98 1.28 16.17 5.86
C VAL A 98 0.11 17.00 5.36
N ILE A 99 -0.94 16.36 4.86
CA ILE A 99 -2.21 17.04 4.61
C ILE A 99 -3.18 16.52 5.65
N GLN A 100 -3.67 17.40 6.51
CA GLN A 100 -4.71 17.05 7.47
C GLN A 100 -5.95 16.61 6.69
N SER A 101 -6.19 15.29 6.62
CA SER A 101 -7.40 14.73 6.07
C SER A 101 -8.53 14.99 7.07
N GLN A 102 -9.64 15.53 6.58
CA GLN A 102 -10.84 15.68 7.39
C GLN A 102 -11.68 14.44 7.16
N THR A 103 -11.78 13.60 8.19
CA THR A 103 -12.76 12.51 8.23
C THR A 103 -14.10 13.07 8.71
N ILE A 104 -15.16 12.70 8.01
CA ILE A 104 -16.54 13.03 8.37
C ILE A 104 -17.25 11.71 8.63
N ASP A 105 -17.87 11.59 9.81
CA ASP A 105 -18.68 10.43 10.15
C ASP A 105 -19.96 10.45 9.31
N VAL A 106 -20.17 9.39 8.53
CA VAL A 106 -21.36 9.23 7.70
C VAL A 106 -22.42 8.49 8.52
N VAL A 107 -23.55 9.17 8.79
CA VAL A 107 -24.69 8.55 9.48
C VAL A 107 -25.72 8.09 8.44
N PRO A 108 -26.25 6.86 8.54
CA PRO A 108 -27.29 6.39 7.62
C PRO A 108 -28.54 7.28 7.72
N LYS A 109 -29.08 7.69 6.57
CA LYS A 109 -30.24 8.61 6.45
C LYS A 109 -31.44 8.21 7.31
N ASN A 110 -31.63 6.90 7.52
CA ASN A 110 -32.77 6.33 8.23
C ASN A 110 -32.42 5.79 9.63
N GLY A 111 -31.17 5.94 10.10
CA GLY A 111 -30.73 5.43 11.40
C GLY A 111 -30.79 3.90 11.56
N VAL A 112 -31.04 3.16 10.47
CA VAL A 112 -31.14 1.69 10.52
C VAL A 112 -29.76 1.12 10.84
N PRO A 113 -29.64 0.29 11.89
CA PRO A 113 -28.38 -0.38 12.18
C PRO A 113 -28.04 -1.35 11.05
N VAL A 114 -26.88 -1.14 10.43
CA VAL A 114 -26.39 -1.97 9.34
C VAL A 114 -25.77 -3.22 9.94
N SER A 115 -26.42 -4.38 9.75
CA SER A 115 -25.98 -5.66 10.31
C SER A 115 -24.92 -6.37 9.44
N GLU A 116 -24.81 -6.02 8.16
CA GLU A 116 -23.91 -6.61 7.18
C GLU A 116 -23.28 -5.51 6.31
N PRO A 117 -22.02 -5.66 5.87
CA PRO A 117 -21.37 -4.65 5.03
C PRO A 117 -22.14 -4.45 3.71
N PRO A 118 -22.55 -3.22 3.37
CA PRO A 118 -23.33 -2.97 2.16
C PRO A 118 -22.44 -3.02 0.92
N ASP A 119 -22.96 -3.55 -0.19
CA ASP A 119 -22.24 -3.62 -1.48
C ASP A 119 -21.98 -2.24 -2.10
N TYR A 120 -22.84 -1.24 -1.79
CA TYR A 120 -22.73 0.12 -2.32
C TYR A 120 -23.01 1.16 -1.24
N LEU A 121 -22.15 2.18 -1.17
CA LEU A 121 -22.35 3.38 -0.36
C LEU A 121 -22.76 4.54 -1.27
N ARG A 122 -23.90 5.17 -0.99
CA ARG A 122 -24.36 6.38 -1.68
C ARG A 122 -24.28 7.57 -0.75
N LEU A 123 -23.47 8.55 -1.12
CA LEU A 123 -23.30 9.81 -0.41
C LEU A 123 -24.08 10.91 -1.14
N GLU A 124 -25.18 11.36 -0.54
CA GLU A 124 -25.96 12.49 -1.05
C GLU A 124 -25.30 13.78 -0.57
N VAL A 125 -24.71 14.53 -1.49
CA VAL A 125 -24.09 15.83 -1.21
C VAL A 125 -25.07 16.92 -1.63
N SER A 126 -25.79 17.49 -0.67
CA SER A 126 -26.72 18.60 -0.93
C SER A 126 -25.92 19.89 -1.15
N SER A 127 -25.74 20.30 -2.40
CA SER A 127 -25.25 21.66 -2.73
C SER A 127 -26.46 22.59 -2.77
N SER A 128 -26.57 23.52 -1.81
CA SER A 128 -27.78 24.32 -1.56
C SER A 128 -28.01 25.42 -2.61
N SER A 129 -26.99 25.88 -3.33
CA SER A 129 -27.16 26.86 -4.42
C SER A 129 -26.02 26.82 -5.45
N ALA A 130 -26.37 26.40 -6.66
CA ALA A 130 -25.69 26.54 -7.96
C ALA A 130 -24.14 26.59 -8.02
N THR A 131 -23.54 25.47 -8.42
CA THR A 131 -22.72 25.25 -9.64
C THR A 131 -21.97 23.93 -9.42
N HIS A 132 -21.69 23.17 -10.48
CA HIS A 132 -21.13 21.82 -10.40
C HIS A 132 -19.77 21.77 -9.71
N VAL A 133 -19.75 21.70 -8.37
CA VAL A 133 -18.56 21.35 -7.60
C VAL A 133 -18.48 19.84 -7.62
N GLN A 134 -17.62 19.30 -8.48
CA GLN A 134 -17.34 17.88 -8.52
C GLN A 134 -16.42 17.55 -7.34
N PHE A 135 -16.99 16.95 -6.30
CA PHE A 135 -16.20 16.43 -5.20
C PHE A 135 -15.62 15.07 -5.60
N HIS A 136 -14.30 14.93 -5.46
CA HIS A 136 -13.63 13.65 -5.57
C HIS A 136 -13.47 13.06 -4.17
N TYR A 137 -14.03 11.88 -3.95
CA TYR A 137 -13.91 11.13 -2.71
C TYR A 137 -13.07 9.89 -3.00
N GLU A 138 -12.05 9.66 -2.18
CA GLU A 138 -11.31 8.42 -2.15
C GLU A 138 -11.75 7.67 -0.89
N LEU A 139 -12.37 6.50 -1.09
CA LEU A 139 -12.73 5.61 0.02
C LEU A 139 -11.49 4.79 0.34
N ILE A 140 -11.03 4.87 1.59
CA ILE A 140 -9.85 4.13 2.05
C ILE A 140 -10.33 2.91 2.83
N GLU A 141 -9.78 1.73 2.54
CA GLU A 141 -10.07 0.51 3.27
C GLU A 141 -9.59 0.64 4.72
N GLY A 142 -10.52 0.58 5.67
CA GLY A 142 -10.23 0.57 7.10
C GLY A 142 -10.61 -0.76 7.75
N PHE A 143 -9.83 -1.19 8.75
CA PHE A 143 -10.17 -2.38 9.54
C PHE A 143 -11.34 -2.08 10.50
N PHE A 144 -12.20 -3.08 10.72
CA PHE A 144 -13.35 -3.00 11.62
C PHE A 144 -12.90 -2.57 13.03
N GLY A 145 -13.22 -1.33 13.44
CA GLY A 145 -12.94 -0.80 14.77
C GLY A 145 -12.01 0.42 14.83
N ASP A 146 -11.50 0.92 13.70
CA ASP A 146 -10.73 2.16 13.72
C ASP A 146 -11.66 3.39 13.85
N LYS A 147 -11.59 4.06 15.00
CA LYS A 147 -12.40 5.26 15.32
C LYS A 147 -11.54 6.51 15.44
N LYS A 148 -10.24 6.42 15.17
CA LYS A 148 -9.32 7.55 15.34
C LYS A 148 -9.28 8.37 14.06
N LYS A 149 -9.31 9.70 14.20
CA LYS A 149 -8.98 10.59 13.10
C LYS A 149 -7.52 10.36 12.75
N GLN A 150 -7.27 9.83 11.55
CA GLN A 150 -5.94 9.55 11.06
C GLN A 150 -5.41 10.79 10.37
N GLU A 151 -4.25 11.29 10.81
CA GLU A 151 -3.52 12.31 10.05
C GLU A 151 -2.73 11.59 8.96
N GLU A 152 -3.08 11.81 7.70
CA GLU A 152 -2.46 11.10 6.58
C GLU A 152 -1.34 11.93 5.94
N HIS A 153 -0.18 11.28 5.79
CA HIS A 153 0.92 11.81 5.01
C HIS A 153 0.63 11.54 3.54
N HIS A 154 0.04 12.51 2.83
CA HIS A 154 -0.28 12.41 1.39
C HIS A 154 0.96 12.08 0.53
N LEU A 155 2.17 12.31 1.05
CA LEU A 155 3.42 11.88 0.42
C LEU A 155 3.61 10.37 0.42
N GLU A 156 3.29 9.69 1.52
CA GLU A 156 3.52 8.25 1.64
C GLU A 156 2.65 7.51 0.63
N GLN A 157 1.38 7.88 0.48
CA GLN A 157 0.47 7.25 -0.49
C GLN A 157 0.92 7.47 -1.95
N LYS A 158 1.44 8.66 -2.30
CA LYS A 158 1.94 8.94 -3.66
C LYS A 158 3.31 8.32 -3.96
N ALA A 159 4.13 8.12 -2.94
CA ALA A 159 5.44 7.48 -3.07
C ALA A 159 5.33 5.95 -3.06
N VAL A 160 4.24 5.38 -2.53
CA VAL A 160 3.94 3.95 -2.61
C VAL A 160 3.50 3.62 -4.04
N PHE A 161 4.42 3.01 -4.78
CA PHE A 161 4.12 2.47 -6.10
C PHE A 161 3.18 1.27 -5.96
N SER A 162 2.10 1.24 -6.77
CA SER A 162 1.14 0.15 -6.74
C SER A 162 1.82 -1.18 -7.08
N PRO A 163 1.81 -2.18 -6.18
CA PRO A 163 2.43 -3.48 -6.43
C PRO A 163 1.90 -4.15 -7.71
N GLU A 164 0.63 -3.91 -8.04
CA GLU A 164 0.01 -4.42 -9.27
C GLU A 164 0.69 -3.94 -10.54
N ILE A 165 1.08 -2.65 -10.60
CA ILE A 165 1.80 -2.11 -11.76
C ILE A 165 3.22 -2.70 -11.81
N PHE A 166 3.85 -2.89 -10.65
CA PHE A 166 5.16 -3.55 -10.58
C PHE A 166 5.11 -4.97 -11.14
N PHE A 167 4.23 -5.80 -10.61
CA PHE A 167 4.13 -7.21 -10.99
C PHE A 167 3.61 -7.41 -12.42
N ASN A 168 2.64 -6.60 -12.87
CA ASN A 168 2.03 -6.79 -14.19
C ASN A 168 2.76 -6.07 -15.32
N MET A 169 3.47 -4.97 -15.05
CA MET A 169 4.05 -4.11 -16.09
C MET A 169 5.59 -4.09 -16.09
N LEU A 170 6.23 -4.04 -14.91
CA LEU A 170 7.69 -3.91 -14.80
C LEU A 170 8.43 -5.25 -14.69
N LEU A 171 7.86 -6.21 -13.95
CA LEU A 171 8.45 -7.52 -13.74
C LEU A 171 8.60 -8.35 -15.03
N PRO A 172 7.59 -8.42 -15.94
CA PRO A 172 7.69 -9.28 -17.12
C PRO A 172 8.83 -8.90 -18.08
N PRO A 173 9.06 -7.60 -18.43
CA PRO A 173 10.23 -7.21 -19.23
C PRO A 173 11.58 -7.55 -18.59
N VAL A 174 11.71 -7.42 -17.26
CA VAL A 174 12.95 -7.75 -16.52
C VAL A 174 13.24 -9.24 -16.60
N ILE A 175 12.24 -10.07 -16.29
CA ILE A 175 12.34 -11.54 -16.38
C ILE A 175 12.59 -11.96 -17.84
N PHE A 176 11.96 -11.30 -18.80
CA PHE A 176 12.16 -11.58 -20.22
C PHE A 176 13.60 -11.29 -20.67
N ASN A 177 14.18 -10.15 -20.30
CA ASN A 177 15.56 -9.80 -20.65
C ASN A 177 16.57 -10.77 -20.01
N ALA A 178 16.36 -11.11 -18.74
CA ALA A 178 17.16 -12.12 -18.06
C ALA A 178 17.03 -13.49 -18.72
N GLY A 179 15.79 -13.92 -19.01
CA GLY A 179 15.43 -15.15 -19.72
C GLY A 179 16.03 -15.26 -21.13
N TYR A 180 16.07 -14.16 -21.88
CA TYR A 180 16.64 -14.08 -23.22
C TYR A 180 18.15 -14.35 -23.23
N SER A 181 18.85 -13.94 -22.16
CA SER A 181 20.29 -14.17 -22.00
C SER A 181 20.64 -15.61 -21.60
N LEU A 182 19.66 -16.47 -21.27
CA LEU A 182 19.92 -17.87 -20.91
C LEU A 182 20.19 -18.76 -22.11
N LYS A 183 21.24 -19.57 -21.97
CA LYS A 183 21.52 -20.71 -22.84
C LYS A 183 20.48 -21.81 -22.56
N LYS A 184 19.39 -21.83 -23.34
CA LYS A 184 18.25 -22.77 -23.26
C LYS A 184 18.68 -24.21 -22.94
N ARG A 185 19.72 -24.74 -23.58
CA ARG A 185 20.19 -26.13 -23.41
C ARG A 185 20.62 -26.48 -21.99
N ASN A 186 21.27 -25.56 -21.26
CA ASN A 186 21.78 -25.84 -19.92
C ASN A 186 20.67 -25.73 -18.86
N PHE A 187 19.71 -24.83 -19.06
CA PHE A 187 18.54 -24.69 -18.21
C PHE A 187 17.67 -25.95 -18.22
N PHE A 188 17.28 -26.43 -19.41
CA PHE A 188 16.44 -27.63 -19.52
C PHE A 188 17.14 -28.91 -19.06
N ARG A 189 18.48 -28.98 -19.15
CA ARG A 189 19.25 -30.12 -18.65
C ARG A 189 19.26 -30.19 -17.11
N ASN A 190 19.24 -29.05 -16.44
CA ASN A 190 19.31 -28.96 -14.97
C ASN A 190 17.94 -28.69 -14.31
N ILE A 191 16.85 -28.78 -15.07
CA ILE A 191 15.50 -28.41 -14.62
C ILE A 191 15.08 -29.18 -13.35
N GLY A 192 15.45 -30.47 -13.25
CA GLY A 192 15.15 -31.27 -12.06
C GLY A 192 15.81 -30.72 -10.79
N SER A 193 17.08 -30.31 -10.87
CA SER A 193 17.78 -29.68 -9.75
C SER A 193 17.19 -28.31 -9.41
N ILE A 194 16.82 -27.52 -10.42
CA ILE A 194 16.15 -26.23 -10.23
C ILE A 194 14.84 -26.43 -9.47
N LEU A 195 13.96 -27.33 -9.93
CA LEU A 195 12.70 -27.61 -9.24
C LEU A 195 12.94 -28.13 -7.82
N ALA A 196 13.93 -29.00 -7.61
CA ALA A 196 14.26 -29.47 -6.27
C ALA A 196 14.64 -28.33 -5.33
N PHE A 197 15.49 -27.38 -5.76
CA PHE A 197 15.83 -26.20 -4.97
C PHE A 197 14.64 -25.27 -4.75
N VAL A 198 13.82 -25.05 -5.79
CA VAL A 198 12.63 -24.20 -5.70
C VAL A 198 11.62 -24.74 -4.69
N PHE A 199 11.30 -26.03 -4.73
CA PHE A 199 10.31 -26.60 -3.81
C PHE A 199 10.92 -26.90 -2.43
N LEU A 200 12.00 -27.67 -2.38
CA LEU A 200 12.59 -28.09 -1.10
C LEU A 200 13.35 -26.94 -0.43
N GLY A 201 14.15 -26.18 -1.19
CA GLY A 201 14.92 -25.06 -0.66
C GLY A 201 14.03 -23.97 -0.08
N THR A 202 13.02 -23.52 -0.82
CA THR A 202 12.07 -22.49 -0.35
C THR A 202 11.25 -22.98 0.86
N THR A 203 10.84 -24.25 0.88
CA THR A 203 10.10 -24.83 2.01
C THR A 203 10.97 -24.95 3.25
N ILE A 204 12.21 -25.42 3.11
CA ILE A 204 13.16 -25.50 4.23
C ILE A 204 13.52 -24.10 4.73
N SER A 205 13.79 -23.16 3.83
CA SER A 205 14.10 -21.76 4.16
C SER A 205 12.97 -21.11 4.96
N SER A 206 11.72 -21.24 4.50
CA SER A 206 10.54 -20.72 5.21
C SER A 206 10.33 -21.37 6.58
N LEU A 207 10.58 -22.68 6.71
CA LEU A 207 10.47 -23.37 8.00
C LEU A 207 11.56 -22.94 8.97
N VAL A 208 12.79 -22.78 8.50
CA VAL A 208 13.94 -22.36 9.31
C VAL A 208 13.77 -20.92 9.77
N THR A 209 13.37 -19.99 8.90
CA THR A 209 13.11 -18.60 9.29
C THR A 209 11.96 -18.50 10.29
N ALA A 210 10.88 -19.28 10.10
CA ALA A 210 9.78 -19.36 11.05
C ALA A 210 10.21 -19.90 12.43
N MET A 211 11.06 -20.95 12.46
CA MET A 211 11.60 -21.51 13.69
C MET A 211 12.54 -20.55 14.41
N LEU A 212 13.43 -19.87 13.67
CA LEU A 212 14.30 -18.83 14.23
C LEU A 212 13.48 -17.71 14.85
N MET A 213 12.44 -17.25 14.15
CA MET A 213 11.55 -16.23 14.68
C MET A 213 10.73 -16.74 15.88
N PHE A 214 10.34 -18.01 15.91
CA PHE A 214 9.68 -18.61 17.08
C PHE A 214 10.56 -18.59 18.33
N VAL A 215 11.84 -18.96 18.19
CA VAL A 215 12.82 -18.88 19.28
C VAL A 215 13.03 -17.43 19.72
N PHE A 216 13.13 -16.51 18.77
CA PHE A 216 13.23 -15.08 19.05
C PHE A 216 12.01 -14.56 19.83
N CYS A 217 10.78 -14.84 19.38
CA CYS A 217 9.57 -14.43 20.08
C CYS A 217 9.49 -15.01 21.50
N LYS A 218 9.90 -16.27 21.68
CA LYS A 218 9.98 -16.91 23.01
C LYS A 218 10.96 -16.18 23.92
N LEU A 219 12.12 -15.75 23.41
CA LEU A 219 13.13 -15.02 24.16
C LEU A 219 12.61 -13.63 24.61
N PHE A 220 11.85 -12.95 23.76
CA PHE A 220 11.29 -11.61 24.03
C PHE A 220 9.88 -11.64 24.65
N LEU A 221 9.39 -12.81 25.10
CA LEU A 221 8.05 -13.00 25.70
C LEU A 221 6.90 -12.52 24.80
N LEU A 222 7.10 -12.52 23.48
CA LEU A 222 6.09 -12.19 22.49
C LEU A 222 5.24 -13.44 22.18
N SER A 223 3.92 -13.27 22.22
CA SER A 223 2.97 -14.37 21.99
C SER A 223 2.45 -14.36 20.56
N PHE A 224 3.17 -15.03 19.66
CA PHE A 224 2.72 -15.27 18.28
C PHE A 224 2.45 -16.75 18.04
N SER A 225 1.42 -17.04 17.22
CA SER A 225 1.13 -18.40 16.82
C SER A 225 2.19 -18.89 15.82
N PHE A 226 2.55 -20.18 15.88
CA PHE A 226 3.48 -20.76 14.91
C PHE A 226 3.00 -20.58 13.46
N LYS A 227 1.69 -20.57 13.23
CA LYS A 227 1.09 -20.31 11.91
C LYS A 227 1.36 -18.88 11.41
N GLU A 228 1.39 -17.89 12.30
CA GLU A 228 1.71 -16.49 11.98
C GLU A 228 3.20 -16.35 11.65
N LEU A 229 4.04 -17.08 12.38
CA LEU A 229 5.49 -17.11 12.16
C LEU A 229 5.85 -17.89 10.88
N PHE A 230 5.10 -18.93 10.54
CA PHE A 230 5.25 -19.65 9.27
C PHE A 230 4.86 -18.78 8.08
N PHE A 231 3.77 -17.99 8.20
CA PHE A 231 3.42 -16.99 7.20
C PHE A 231 4.54 -15.97 6.99
N PHE A 232 5.13 -15.47 8.08
CA PHE A 232 6.29 -14.58 8.02
C PHE A 232 7.50 -15.23 7.33
N GLY A 233 7.82 -16.48 7.68
CA GLY A 233 8.91 -17.22 7.05
C GLY A 233 8.67 -17.50 5.57
N ALA A 234 7.43 -17.77 5.17
CA ALA A 234 7.05 -17.97 3.77
C ALA A 234 7.28 -16.70 2.93
N ILE A 235 6.88 -15.53 3.44
CA ILE A 235 7.11 -14.24 2.76
C ILE A 235 8.61 -13.95 2.61
N LEU A 236 9.41 -14.20 3.66
CA LEU A 236 10.86 -13.95 3.62
C LEU A 236 11.65 -14.96 2.78
N SER A 237 11.04 -16.07 2.39
CA SER A 237 11.71 -17.12 1.61
C SER A 237 11.85 -16.76 0.13
N ALA A 238 11.03 -15.82 -0.36
CA ALA A 238 11.21 -15.21 -1.68
C ALA A 238 12.55 -14.47 -1.72
N THR A 239 13.43 -14.84 -2.67
CA THR A 239 14.74 -14.18 -2.82
C THR A 239 14.86 -13.59 -4.22
N ASP A 240 15.24 -12.32 -4.29
CA ASP A 240 15.48 -11.61 -5.55
C ASP A 240 16.99 -11.48 -5.82
N PRO A 241 17.55 -12.20 -6.80
CA PRO A 241 18.95 -12.15 -7.15
C PRO A 241 19.22 -11.15 -8.27
N VAL A 242 18.31 -10.23 -8.66
CA VAL A 242 18.52 -9.32 -9.79
C VAL A 242 19.90 -8.65 -9.74
N THR A 243 20.33 -8.23 -8.55
CA THR A 243 21.67 -7.66 -8.34
C THR A 243 22.79 -8.69 -8.53
N VAL A 244 22.62 -9.91 -8.01
CA VAL A 244 23.61 -10.99 -8.13
C VAL A 244 23.75 -11.46 -9.57
N LEU A 245 22.63 -11.57 -10.29
CA LEU A 245 22.60 -11.97 -11.69
C LEU A 245 23.31 -10.96 -12.59
N ALA A 246 23.13 -9.66 -12.34
CA ALA A 246 23.82 -8.60 -13.07
C ALA A 246 25.35 -8.73 -12.91
N VAL A 247 25.83 -8.96 -11.68
CA VAL A 247 27.26 -9.21 -11.41
C VAL A 247 27.74 -10.48 -12.12
N PHE A 248 26.95 -11.55 -12.12
CA PHE A 248 27.35 -12.83 -12.72
C PHE A 248 27.49 -12.75 -14.24
N GLN A 249 26.71 -11.88 -14.89
CA GLN A 249 26.87 -11.58 -16.31
C GLN A 249 28.17 -10.83 -16.60
N GLU A 250 28.54 -9.87 -15.75
CA GLU A 250 29.79 -9.10 -15.89
C GLU A 250 31.03 -9.97 -15.66
N VAL A 251 30.97 -10.88 -14.67
CA VAL A 251 32.07 -11.79 -14.31
C VAL A 251 32.15 -13.01 -15.24
N GLN A 252 31.20 -13.20 -16.16
CA GLN A 252 31.11 -14.36 -17.06
C GLN A 252 31.16 -15.71 -16.33
N VAL A 253 30.29 -15.88 -15.34
CA VAL A 253 30.19 -17.11 -14.53
C VAL A 253 29.77 -18.31 -15.39
N GLU A 254 30.08 -19.53 -14.92
CA GLU A 254 29.73 -20.78 -15.61
C GLU A 254 28.21 -20.82 -15.95
N PRO A 255 27.83 -21.14 -17.21
CA PRO A 255 26.44 -21.13 -17.62
C PRO A 255 25.51 -22.07 -16.85
N ASN A 256 26.05 -23.12 -16.23
CA ASN A 256 25.28 -24.03 -15.38
C ASN A 256 24.87 -23.37 -14.06
N LEU A 257 25.80 -22.65 -13.42
CA LEU A 257 25.53 -21.93 -12.17
C LEU A 257 24.58 -20.75 -12.39
N PHE A 258 24.77 -20.01 -13.49
CA PHE A 258 23.86 -18.94 -13.89
C PHE A 258 22.42 -19.47 -14.10
N ALA A 259 22.28 -20.60 -14.80
CA ALA A 259 20.97 -21.19 -15.06
C ALA A 259 20.29 -21.71 -13.79
N LEU A 260 21.06 -22.24 -12.84
CA LEU A 260 20.54 -22.75 -11.56
C LEU A 260 19.97 -21.62 -10.71
N ILE A 261 20.74 -20.55 -10.50
CA ILE A 261 20.35 -19.41 -9.64
C ILE A 261 19.22 -18.62 -10.29
N PHE A 262 19.30 -18.34 -11.61
CA PHE A 262 18.19 -17.70 -12.31
C PHE A 262 16.89 -18.51 -12.18
N GLY A 263 16.97 -19.83 -12.37
CA GLY A 263 15.80 -20.70 -12.30
C GLY A 263 15.21 -20.82 -10.91
N GLU A 264 16.07 -20.89 -9.88
CA GLU A 264 15.65 -20.90 -8.48
C GLU A 264 14.88 -19.63 -8.16
N SER A 265 15.45 -18.47 -8.47
CA SER A 265 14.85 -17.23 -8.05
C SER A 265 13.71 -16.72 -8.92
N ALA A 266 13.63 -17.15 -10.18
CA ALA A 266 12.46 -16.86 -11.01
C ALA A 266 11.21 -17.62 -10.53
N LEU A 267 11.38 -18.76 -9.85
CA LEU A 267 10.28 -19.64 -9.45
C LEU A 267 10.01 -19.65 -7.93
N ASN A 268 10.99 -19.28 -7.09
CA ASN A 268 10.84 -19.28 -5.64
C ASN A 268 9.74 -18.30 -5.17
N ASP A 269 9.56 -17.15 -5.82
CA ASP A 269 8.53 -16.15 -5.52
C ASP A 269 7.13 -16.76 -5.62
N ALA A 270 6.88 -17.54 -6.68
CA ALA A 270 5.60 -18.22 -6.86
C ALA A 270 5.35 -19.25 -5.75
N VAL A 271 6.38 -20.02 -5.36
CA VAL A 271 6.27 -20.99 -4.26
C VAL A 271 6.05 -20.29 -2.91
N ALA A 272 6.77 -19.20 -2.65
CA ALA A 272 6.62 -18.38 -1.45
C ALA A 272 5.21 -17.80 -1.32
N ILE A 273 4.63 -17.29 -2.42
CA ILE A 273 3.24 -16.84 -2.46
C ILE A 273 2.26 -17.98 -2.17
N VAL A 274 2.47 -19.17 -2.75
CA VAL A 274 1.59 -20.32 -2.48
C VAL A 274 1.68 -20.75 -1.00
N LEU A 275 2.88 -20.79 -0.43
CA LEU A 275 3.09 -21.11 0.99
C LEU A 275 2.46 -20.06 1.92
N SER A 276 2.59 -18.77 1.59
CA SER A 276 2.00 -17.69 2.39
C SER A 276 0.47 -17.74 2.34
N ARG A 277 -0.13 -17.95 1.16
CA ARG A 277 -1.59 -18.14 1.01
C ARG A 277 -2.10 -19.37 1.74
N TYR A 278 -1.35 -20.47 1.71
CA TYR A 278 -1.70 -21.66 2.47
C TYR A 278 -1.69 -21.39 3.99
N SER A 279 -0.67 -20.69 4.49
CA SER A 279 -0.59 -20.31 5.90
C SER A 279 -1.73 -19.35 6.31
N GLU A 280 -2.04 -18.37 5.46
CA GLU A 280 -3.15 -17.44 5.64
C GLU A 280 -4.50 -18.20 5.75
N PHE A 281 -4.75 -19.14 4.84
CA PHE A 281 -5.94 -19.99 4.89
C PHE A 281 -6.06 -20.76 6.22
N LEU A 282 -4.95 -21.31 6.71
CA LEU A 282 -4.91 -22.01 8.00
C LEU A 282 -5.17 -21.09 9.19
N LEU A 283 -4.73 -19.82 9.12
CA LEU A 283 -4.99 -18.81 10.14
C LEU A 283 -6.46 -18.39 10.17
N VAL A 284 -7.06 -18.15 9.01
CA VAL A 284 -8.47 -17.75 8.89
C VAL A 284 -9.39 -18.86 9.36
N ASN A 285 -9.11 -20.11 9.03
CA ASN A 285 -9.93 -21.24 9.45
C ASN A 285 -9.90 -21.42 10.98
N ASP A 286 -8.74 -21.24 11.62
CA ASP A 286 -8.57 -21.32 13.08
C ASP A 286 -9.34 -20.21 13.81
N LYS A 287 -9.23 -18.96 13.32
CA LYS A 287 -9.99 -17.82 13.86
C LYS A 287 -11.50 -18.01 13.69
N SER A 288 -11.93 -18.50 12.53
CA SER A 288 -13.34 -18.77 12.22
C SER A 288 -13.92 -19.88 13.10
N GLN A 289 -13.14 -20.90 13.45
CA GLN A 289 -13.55 -21.93 14.42
C GLN A 289 -13.63 -21.36 15.84
N LYS A 290 -12.64 -20.57 16.28
CA LYS A 290 -12.66 -19.94 17.60
C LYS A 290 -13.85 -19.00 17.78
N LEU A 291 -14.20 -18.19 16.77
CA LEU A 291 -15.40 -17.36 16.80
C LEU A 291 -16.67 -18.21 16.92
N ARG A 292 -16.81 -19.27 16.11
CA ARG A 292 -17.97 -20.17 16.17
C ARG A 292 -18.10 -20.87 17.52
N LEU A 293 -17.00 -21.25 18.15
CA LEU A 293 -17.00 -21.84 19.50
C LEU A 293 -17.36 -20.80 20.58
N CYS A 294 -16.86 -19.57 20.46
CA CYS A 294 -17.21 -18.47 21.38
C CYS A 294 -18.69 -18.09 21.28
N GLU A 295 -19.23 -18.05 20.06
CA GLU A 295 -20.65 -17.77 19.82
C GLU A 295 -21.55 -18.90 20.34
N LYS A 296 -21.13 -20.17 20.16
CA LYS A 296 -21.81 -21.35 20.71
C LYS A 296 -21.78 -21.38 22.24
N SER A 297 -20.66 -20.97 22.85
CA SER A 297 -20.52 -20.84 24.31
C SER A 297 -21.39 -19.71 24.89
N LYS A 298 -21.49 -18.56 24.19
CA LYS A 298 -22.41 -17.47 24.55
C LYS A 298 -23.89 -17.85 24.43
N ARG A 299 -24.27 -18.63 23.41
CA ARG A 299 -25.65 -19.13 23.29
C ARG A 299 -26.01 -20.12 24.41
N MET A 300 -25.07 -20.97 24.81
CA MET A 300 -25.29 -21.94 25.90
C MET A 300 -25.39 -21.30 27.29
N THR A 301 -24.83 -20.11 27.49
CA THR A 301 -24.94 -19.36 28.76
C THR A 301 -26.19 -18.48 28.85
N LEU A 302 -26.92 -18.28 27.74
CA LEU A 302 -28.19 -17.54 27.69
C LEU A 302 -29.43 -18.45 27.76
N GLU A 303 -29.25 -19.77 27.78
CA GLU A 303 -30.33 -20.75 28.00
C GLU A 303 -30.40 -21.29 29.45
N PHE A 304 -29.76 -20.60 30.40
CA PHE A 304 -29.91 -20.84 31.84
C PHE A 304 -30.33 -19.55 32.56
#